data_AF-A0AAW1RCR0-F1
#
_entry.id   AF-A0AAW1RCR0-F1
#
_cell.length_a   1.000
_cell.length_b   1.000
_cell.length_c   1.000
_cell.angle_alpha   90.00
_cell.angle_beta   90.00
_cell.angle_gamma   90.00
#
_symmetry.space_group_name_H-M   'P 1'
#
loop_
_entity.id
_entity.type
_entity.pdbx_description
1 polymer ?
#
loop_
_entity_poly.entity_id
_entity_poly.type
_entity_poly.pdbx_seq_one_letter_code
_entity_poly.pdbx_strand_id
1 'polypeptide(L)'
;MAAQKKVLISGDVHGKLSALFKRVQAVNKANGPFDLLLCAGGFFPDSGPEGDAAEADAELAEYALGARTAPLPTYFIGSFGRGASQFLAALEASGGAGNVHYLGRAGLTSLAGLSIAFLDGGYDAAAFVGSGADGVGGCRHFTQADVKRLEAAVDSASGDVDIFLTCEWPAGVTSAVPAELQSPGLPPSAGSRAVADLVLRVRPRYHFAGGLGVHFARPPYLNKDLGTGAHVTRFVALAAFGNAAKAKAMHALVLVPAAEMAPEALIAKPADTTACPFALPGPPKREAEDSFEQSWRWQAPKRARTHIAAPSLGRPGVAKDDKLTVYVKNLPYAAEEADLVAHFEQAGPVVDVRRGAAPDGKLHGFGFVQFATAEAVNAALRMSGSVLMGRDLTVDAASAEGGGGGAAVTGEPVEGCWFCLSNPNADVNLVASIGEESYVALDKGPISGRHVLVLPIEHFPSTLALPPSAFAEIERYLAALRACFAAQGERLFAFERYLVFRKSGGNHCQVNALAVPAAAAEGAADTLLRAAEAAGFALMPLKGPSEGEAGRDALRAVVGSGEFFAATLPDGSRLVQPIPRGVRHPLNFGREVAAALAGVPDRADWKRCQGSEAEEAERTDAFKAHFKPHDIMQ
;
A
#
# COMPACT_ATOMS: atom_id res chain seq x y z
N MET A 1 4.51 -7.31 33.91
CA MET A 1 3.24 -7.05 33.18
C MET A 1 3.27 -5.61 32.73
N ALA A 2 2.96 -5.34 31.46
CA ALA A 2 2.90 -3.98 30.93
C ALA A 2 1.86 -3.14 31.70
N ALA A 3 2.15 -1.86 31.92
CA ALA A 3 1.32 -1.02 32.78
C ALA A 3 0.11 -0.50 31.99
N GLN A 4 -1.10 -0.85 32.44
CA GLN A 4 -2.33 -0.32 31.85
C GLN A 4 -2.46 1.18 32.13
N LYS A 5 -2.94 1.92 31.13
CA LYS A 5 -3.26 3.34 31.18
C LYS A 5 -4.76 3.54 31.11
N LYS A 6 -5.31 4.36 32.00
CA LYS A 6 -6.72 4.75 32.04
C LYS A 6 -6.85 6.18 31.49
N VAL A 7 -7.50 6.31 30.35
CA VAL A 7 -7.69 7.59 29.65
C VAL A 7 -9.18 7.96 29.67
N LEU A 8 -9.48 9.22 29.97
CA LEU A 8 -10.80 9.80 29.69
C LEU A 8 -10.75 10.55 28.37
N ILE A 9 -11.81 10.43 27.58
CA ILE A 9 -11.99 11.16 26.32
C ILE A 9 -13.32 11.92 26.39
N SER A 10 -13.32 13.18 25.98
CA SER A 10 -14.50 14.01 25.77
C SER A 10 -14.67 14.34 24.29
N GLY A 11 -15.91 14.44 23.82
CA GLY A 11 -16.26 15.10 22.56
C GLY A 11 -16.24 16.62 22.70
N ASP A 12 -16.99 17.30 21.83
CA ASP A 12 -17.00 18.77 21.77
C ASP A 12 -17.34 19.40 23.14
N VAL A 13 -16.47 20.27 23.63
CA VAL A 13 -16.60 20.88 24.97
C VAL A 13 -17.37 22.18 24.92
N HIS A 14 -17.20 22.95 23.84
CA HIS A 14 -17.84 24.26 23.63
C HIS A 14 -17.74 25.20 24.85
N GLY A 15 -16.57 25.25 25.48
CA GLY A 15 -16.25 26.13 26.61
C GLY A 15 -16.86 25.73 27.97
N LYS A 16 -17.56 24.60 28.09
CA LYS A 16 -18.23 24.18 29.35
C LYS A 16 -17.26 23.55 30.38
N LEU A 17 -16.14 24.22 30.69
CA LEU A 17 -15.01 23.64 31.43
C LEU A 17 -15.34 23.26 32.87
N SER A 18 -15.97 24.12 33.68
CA SER A 18 -16.30 23.80 35.07
C SER A 18 -17.25 22.62 35.17
N ALA A 19 -18.23 22.54 34.26
CA ALA A 19 -19.15 21.42 34.21
C ALA A 19 -18.43 20.12 33.79
N LEU A 20 -17.54 20.19 32.80
CA LEU A 20 -16.71 19.08 32.36
C LEU A 20 -15.82 18.58 33.50
N PHE A 21 -15.05 19.46 34.13
CA PHE A 21 -14.09 19.09 35.18
C PHE A 21 -14.77 18.60 36.45
N LYS A 22 -15.92 19.17 36.83
CA LYS A 22 -16.75 18.61 37.91
C LYS A 22 -17.18 17.17 37.59
N ARG A 23 -17.57 16.89 36.33
CA ARG A 23 -17.91 15.53 35.90
C ARG A 23 -16.70 14.61 35.87
N VAL A 24 -15.55 15.08 35.38
CA VAL A 24 -14.28 14.34 35.37
C VAL A 24 -13.86 13.97 36.79
N GLN A 25 -13.91 14.90 37.74
CA GLN A 25 -13.58 14.64 39.14
C GLN A 25 -14.50 13.56 39.75
N ALA A 26 -15.80 13.61 39.46
CA ALA A 26 -16.75 12.60 39.91
C ALA A 26 -16.46 11.21 39.30
N VAL A 27 -16.16 11.15 37.99
CA VAL A 27 -15.82 9.91 37.30
C VAL A 27 -14.48 9.35 37.77
N ASN A 28 -13.49 10.20 37.99
CA ASN A 28 -12.17 9.83 38.51
C ASN A 28 -12.26 9.29 39.94
N LYS A 29 -13.09 9.90 40.79
CA LYS A 29 -13.36 9.39 42.14
C LYS A 29 -14.03 8.02 42.11
N ALA A 30 -14.92 7.77 41.14
CA ALA A 30 -15.67 6.52 41.06
C ALA A 30 -14.89 5.37 40.39
N ASN A 31 -14.11 5.66 39.33
CA ASN A 31 -13.53 4.64 38.45
C ASN A 31 -12.03 4.80 38.20
N GLY A 32 -11.40 5.82 38.78
CA GLY A 32 -10.00 6.17 38.57
C GLY A 32 -9.01 5.31 39.35
N PRO A 33 -7.78 5.81 39.59
CA PRO A 33 -7.25 7.05 39.03
C PRO A 33 -7.10 6.96 37.50
N PHE A 34 -7.50 8.00 36.78
CA PHE A 34 -7.21 8.18 35.35
C PHE A 34 -5.90 8.95 35.18
N ASP A 35 -5.14 8.61 34.13
CA ASP A 35 -3.85 9.23 33.84
C ASP A 35 -4.00 10.60 33.18
N LEU A 36 -4.97 10.75 32.27
CA LEU A 36 -5.17 11.98 31.49
C LEU A 36 -6.59 12.08 30.90
N LEU A 37 -6.95 13.29 30.47
CA LEU A 37 -8.16 13.62 29.73
C LEU A 37 -7.79 14.11 28.32
N LEU A 38 -8.39 13.54 27.28
CA LEU A 38 -8.29 13.98 25.89
C LEU A 38 -9.61 14.62 25.45
N CYS A 39 -9.59 15.83 24.92
CA CYS A 39 -10.76 16.48 24.35
C CYS A 39 -10.63 16.50 22.82
N ALA A 40 -11.53 15.78 22.14
CA ALA A 40 -11.67 15.75 20.69
C ALA A 40 -12.83 16.66 20.25
N GLY A 41 -12.75 17.25 19.05
CA GLY A 41 -13.78 18.18 18.57
C GLY A 41 -13.58 19.61 19.06
N GLY A 42 -14.61 20.44 18.95
CA GLY A 42 -14.56 21.86 19.30
C GLY A 42 -14.40 22.10 20.80
N PHE A 43 -13.28 22.69 21.20
CA PHE A 43 -13.00 22.97 22.60
C PHE A 43 -13.66 24.27 23.08
N PHE A 44 -13.65 25.30 22.22
CA PHE A 44 -14.17 26.64 22.53
C PHE A 44 -15.62 26.82 22.07
N PRO A 45 -16.36 27.79 22.65
CA PRO A 45 -17.70 28.14 22.19
C PRO A 45 -17.70 28.64 20.74
N ASP A 46 -18.78 28.36 20.01
CA ASP A 46 -19.03 28.99 18.72
C ASP A 46 -19.36 30.49 18.88
N SER A 47 -19.28 31.26 17.79
CA SER A 47 -19.65 32.68 17.78
C SER A 47 -21.16 32.83 18.04
N GLY A 48 -21.53 33.43 19.19
CA GLY A 48 -22.90 33.65 19.65
C GLY A 48 -23.07 35.03 20.32
N PRO A 49 -24.29 35.41 20.75
CA PRO A 49 -24.59 36.76 21.27
C PRO A 49 -23.76 37.12 22.51
N GLU A 50 -23.36 38.39 22.60
CA GLU A 50 -22.31 38.91 23.50
C GLU A 50 -22.57 38.75 25.01
N GLY A 51 -23.82 38.54 25.43
CA GLY A 51 -24.22 38.53 26.86
C GLY A 51 -23.69 37.35 27.68
N ASP A 52 -23.77 36.12 27.14
CA ASP A 52 -23.27 34.90 27.81
C ASP A 52 -21.78 34.63 27.48
N ALA A 53 -21.15 35.50 26.68
CA ALA A 53 -19.78 35.33 26.21
C ALA A 53 -18.73 35.72 27.26
N ALA A 54 -18.99 36.78 28.03
CA ALA A 54 -18.01 37.34 28.98
C ALA A 54 -17.68 36.39 30.14
N GLU A 55 -18.66 35.66 30.68
CA GLU A 55 -18.45 34.74 31.79
C GLU A 55 -17.66 33.48 31.35
N ALA A 56 -17.98 32.93 30.18
CA ALA A 56 -17.26 31.79 29.61
C ALA A 56 -15.81 32.16 29.24
N ASP A 57 -15.59 33.37 28.70
CA ASP A 57 -14.26 33.84 28.33
C ASP A 57 -13.40 34.14 29.59
N ALA A 58 -14.00 34.66 30.67
CA ALA A 58 -13.34 34.84 31.96
C ALA A 58 -12.95 33.49 32.59
N GLU A 59 -13.84 32.50 32.55
CA GLU A 59 -13.55 31.15 33.04
C GLU A 59 -12.38 30.51 32.28
N LEU A 60 -12.37 30.62 30.96
CA LEU A 60 -11.28 30.15 30.10
C LEU A 60 -9.95 30.80 30.52
N ALA A 61 -9.91 32.12 30.74
CA ALA A 61 -8.71 32.80 31.18
C ALA A 61 -8.20 32.30 32.56
N GLU A 62 -9.09 31.98 33.50
CA GLU A 62 -8.70 31.44 34.81
C GLU A 62 -7.97 30.09 34.70
N TYR A 63 -8.39 29.20 33.79
CA TYR A 63 -7.67 27.96 33.53
C TYR A 63 -6.36 28.19 32.75
N ALA A 64 -6.34 29.08 31.76
CA ALA A 64 -5.11 29.37 31.01
C ALA A 64 -4.01 29.95 31.90
N LEU A 65 -4.38 30.84 32.83
CA LEU A 65 -3.45 31.50 33.74
C LEU A 65 -3.16 30.69 35.02
N GLY A 66 -3.81 29.53 35.20
CA GLY A 66 -3.60 28.66 36.36
C GLY A 66 -4.29 29.10 37.66
N ALA A 67 -5.21 30.09 37.60
CA ALA A 67 -6.07 30.43 38.74
C ALA A 67 -7.05 29.30 39.09
N ARG A 68 -7.42 28.49 38.09
CA ARG A 68 -8.05 27.17 38.28
C ARG A 68 -7.20 26.09 37.64
N THR A 69 -7.26 24.89 38.21
CA THR A 69 -6.50 23.73 37.74
C THR A 69 -7.45 22.61 37.34
N ALA A 70 -7.22 22.02 36.17
CA ALA A 70 -7.96 20.84 35.74
C ALA A 70 -7.64 19.63 36.65
N PRO A 71 -8.65 18.80 37.00
CA PRO A 71 -8.50 17.68 37.92
C PRO A 71 -7.62 16.53 37.40
N LEU A 72 -7.32 16.54 36.09
CA LEU A 72 -6.43 15.62 35.39
C LEU A 72 -5.65 16.40 34.32
N PRO A 73 -4.44 15.96 33.95
CA PRO A 73 -3.75 16.47 32.76
C PRO A 73 -4.67 16.41 31.55
N THR A 74 -5.06 17.58 31.05
CA THR A 74 -6.09 17.73 30.02
C THR A 74 -5.46 18.20 28.73
N TYR A 75 -5.57 17.41 27.67
CA TYR A 75 -5.03 17.73 26.35
C TYR A 75 -6.17 17.90 25.35
N PHE A 76 -6.10 18.92 24.51
CA PHE A 76 -7.18 19.21 23.56
C PHE A 76 -6.66 19.50 22.14
N ILE A 77 -7.50 19.15 21.18
CA ILE A 77 -7.61 19.78 19.85
C ILE A 77 -8.88 20.62 19.82
N GLY A 78 -9.19 21.26 18.70
CA GLY A 78 -10.33 22.14 18.53
C GLY A 78 -10.03 23.58 18.87
N SER A 79 -8.88 24.09 18.44
CA SER A 79 -8.40 25.43 18.82
C SER A 79 -9.07 26.58 18.03
N PHE A 80 -10.36 26.47 17.80
CA PHE A 80 -11.17 27.45 17.07
C PHE A 80 -12.46 27.75 17.80
N GLY A 81 -13.00 28.95 17.57
CA GLY A 81 -14.15 29.47 18.30
C GLY A 81 -13.81 30.77 18.99
N ARG A 82 -14.77 31.29 19.75
CA ARG A 82 -14.61 32.54 20.50
C ARG A 82 -13.59 32.33 21.63
N GLY A 83 -12.73 33.33 21.85
CA GLY A 83 -11.74 33.33 22.94
C GLY A 83 -10.53 32.40 22.71
N ALA A 84 -10.51 31.60 21.64
CA ALA A 84 -9.46 30.61 21.39
C ALA A 84 -8.07 31.25 21.28
N SER A 85 -7.94 32.31 20.48
CA SER A 85 -6.66 32.99 20.28
C SER A 85 -6.10 33.59 21.56
N GLN A 86 -6.95 34.25 22.36
CA GLN A 86 -6.56 34.84 23.64
C GLN A 86 -6.16 33.76 24.65
N PHE A 87 -6.93 32.68 24.72
CA PHE A 87 -6.64 31.55 25.61
C PHE A 87 -5.32 30.88 25.25
N LEU A 88 -5.05 30.61 23.96
CA LEU A 88 -3.80 30.00 23.52
C LEU A 88 -2.58 30.87 23.85
N ALA A 89 -2.68 32.18 23.63
CA ALA A 89 -1.61 33.12 24.00
C ALA A 89 -1.35 33.13 25.51
N ALA A 90 -2.42 33.10 26.32
CA ALA A 90 -2.31 33.01 27.78
C ALA A 90 -1.71 31.68 28.24
N LEU A 91 -2.05 30.57 27.57
CA LEU A 91 -1.54 29.24 27.87
C LEU A 91 -0.04 29.12 27.56
N GLU A 92 0.40 29.69 26.45
CA GLU A 92 1.81 29.76 26.08
C GLU A 92 2.60 30.59 27.09
N ALA A 93 2.08 31.78 27.45
CA ALA A 93 2.71 32.66 28.43
C ALA A 93 2.80 32.04 29.83
N SER A 94 1.82 31.23 30.23
CA SER A 94 1.79 30.58 31.55
C SER A 94 2.53 29.23 31.61
N GLY A 95 2.96 28.68 30.47
CA GLY A 95 3.55 27.35 30.40
C GLY A 95 2.58 26.21 30.75
N GLY A 96 1.27 26.42 30.60
CA GLY A 96 0.25 25.40 30.89
C GLY A 96 -0.06 25.21 32.38
N ALA A 97 0.10 26.25 33.21
CA ALA A 97 -0.08 26.21 34.67
C ALA A 97 -1.44 25.66 35.17
N GLY A 98 -2.49 25.68 34.34
CA GLY A 98 -3.81 25.15 34.66
C GLY A 98 -4.00 23.64 34.44
N ASN A 99 -2.95 22.89 34.10
CA ASN A 99 -3.04 21.45 33.75
C ASN A 99 -3.91 21.18 32.50
N VAL A 100 -3.98 22.18 31.61
CA VAL A 100 -4.66 22.14 30.31
C VAL A 100 -3.61 22.42 29.24
N HIS A 101 -3.62 21.66 28.15
CA HIS A 101 -2.56 21.68 27.15
C HIS A 101 -3.15 21.59 25.75
N TYR A 102 -2.78 22.53 24.87
CA TYR A 102 -3.08 22.41 23.44
C TYR A 102 -2.05 21.48 22.78
N LEU A 103 -2.51 20.48 22.03
CA LEU A 103 -1.61 19.53 21.36
C LEU A 103 -0.88 20.16 20.16
N GLY A 104 -1.43 21.21 19.57
CA GLY A 104 -0.94 21.80 18.33
C GLY A 104 -1.82 21.44 17.13
N ARG A 105 -1.43 21.96 15.96
CA ARG A 105 -2.23 21.82 14.72
C ARG A 105 -2.28 20.39 14.21
N ALA A 106 -1.13 19.71 14.17
CA ALA A 106 -1.02 18.32 13.75
C ALA A 106 0.30 17.71 14.22
N GLY A 107 0.31 16.43 14.56
CA GLY A 107 1.53 15.73 14.94
C GLY A 107 1.30 14.44 15.73
N LEU A 108 2.40 13.89 16.22
CA LEU A 108 2.44 12.70 17.06
C LEU A 108 3.19 13.05 18.36
N THR A 109 2.63 12.65 19.49
CA THR A 109 3.24 12.86 20.81
C THR A 109 3.11 11.62 21.69
N SER A 110 3.91 11.53 22.76
CA SER A 110 3.80 10.47 23.76
C SER A 110 3.27 11.04 25.07
N LEU A 111 2.06 10.62 25.49
CA LEU A 111 1.45 11.03 26.77
C LEU A 111 1.15 9.81 27.63
N ALA A 112 1.66 9.81 28.86
CA ALA A 112 1.57 8.66 29.76
C ALA A 112 2.05 7.32 29.15
N GLY A 113 2.99 7.38 28.18
CA GLY A 113 3.51 6.23 27.44
C GLY A 113 2.70 5.85 26.20
N LEU A 114 1.55 6.48 25.96
CA LEU A 114 0.71 6.23 24.79
C LEU A 114 1.12 7.11 23.61
N SER A 115 1.20 6.51 22.42
CA SER A 115 1.43 7.22 21.17
C SER A 115 0.13 7.86 20.68
N ILE A 116 0.06 9.19 20.71
CA ILE A 116 -1.15 9.97 20.41
C ILE A 116 -0.91 10.84 19.18
N ALA A 117 -1.55 10.47 18.08
CA ALA A 117 -1.65 11.29 16.88
C ALA A 117 -2.80 12.29 17.04
N PHE A 118 -2.68 13.46 16.43
CA PHE A 118 -3.72 14.47 16.46
C PHE A 118 -3.74 15.32 15.20
N LEU A 119 -4.93 15.75 14.79
CA LEU A 119 -5.17 16.72 13.74
C LEU A 119 -6.28 17.68 14.19
N ASP A 120 -5.93 18.96 14.31
CA ASP A 120 -6.86 20.03 14.69
C ASP A 120 -7.53 20.65 13.46
N GLY A 121 -8.74 21.17 13.63
CA GLY A 121 -9.55 21.80 12.60
C GLY A 121 -10.35 20.84 11.72
N GLY A 122 -11.24 21.41 10.91
CA GLY A 122 -12.01 20.69 9.89
C GLY A 122 -11.42 20.86 8.49
N TYR A 123 -11.88 20.06 7.53
CA TYR A 123 -11.50 20.24 6.13
C TYR A 123 -12.22 21.43 5.50
N ASP A 124 -11.46 22.32 4.85
CA ASP A 124 -11.97 23.32 3.92
C ASP A 124 -11.08 23.34 2.68
N ALA A 125 -11.67 23.25 1.48
CA ALA A 125 -10.91 23.07 0.26
C ALA A 125 -10.00 24.28 -0.07
N ALA A 126 -10.43 25.50 0.25
CA ALA A 126 -9.65 26.70 -0.02
C ALA A 126 -8.49 26.84 0.97
N ALA A 127 -8.75 26.61 2.26
CA ALA A 127 -7.73 26.62 3.30
C ALA A 127 -6.72 25.47 3.14
N PHE A 128 -7.15 24.32 2.60
CA PHE A 128 -6.30 23.15 2.43
C PHE A 128 -5.14 23.38 1.44
N VAL A 129 -5.40 24.13 0.37
CA VAL A 129 -4.43 24.43 -0.72
C VAL A 129 -3.58 25.67 -0.42
N GLY A 130 -4.02 26.53 0.51
CA GLY A 130 -3.31 27.76 0.87
C GLY A 130 -2.04 27.52 1.70
N SER A 131 -1.10 28.46 1.63
CA SER A 131 0.03 28.54 2.58
C SER A 131 -0.50 29.09 3.92
N GLY A 132 -0.93 28.22 4.81
CA GLY A 132 -1.21 28.62 6.19
C GLY A 132 0.08 29.10 6.86
N ALA A 133 0.02 30.20 7.60
CA ALA A 133 1.15 30.64 8.41
C ALA A 133 1.48 29.59 9.48
N ASP A 134 2.75 29.21 9.62
CA ASP A 134 3.28 28.33 10.67
C ASP A 134 3.20 28.94 12.10
N GLY A 135 2.34 29.93 12.29
CA GLY A 135 2.26 30.74 13.51
C GLY A 135 1.50 30.07 14.65
N VAL A 136 1.82 30.52 15.87
CA VAL A 136 1.09 30.20 17.09
C VAL A 136 -0.29 30.85 17.03
N GLY A 137 -1.27 30.11 16.54
CA GLY A 137 -2.64 30.55 16.39
C GLY A 137 -3.59 29.38 16.22
N GLY A 138 -4.85 29.58 16.55
CA GLY A 138 -5.90 28.57 16.48
C GLY A 138 -6.05 27.93 15.08
N CYS A 139 -6.56 26.71 15.03
CA CYS A 139 -6.72 25.92 13.80
C CYS A 139 -8.19 25.61 13.52
N ARG A 140 -8.89 26.49 12.80
CA ARG A 140 -10.25 26.17 12.33
C ARG A 140 -10.23 25.17 11.16
N HIS A 141 -9.28 25.32 10.25
CA HIS A 141 -9.09 24.41 9.14
C HIS A 141 -7.62 23.98 9.03
N PHE A 142 -7.40 22.68 8.85
CA PHE A 142 -6.06 22.15 8.61
C PHE A 142 -5.65 22.33 7.15
N THR A 143 -4.34 22.42 6.93
CA THR A 143 -3.72 22.62 5.62
C THR A 143 -3.05 21.33 5.12
N GLN A 144 -2.64 21.32 3.86
CA GLN A 144 -1.79 20.24 3.34
C GLN A 144 -0.45 20.13 4.10
N ALA A 145 0.09 21.23 4.61
CA ALA A 145 1.31 21.23 5.41
C ALA A 145 1.10 20.53 6.77
N ASP A 146 -0.05 20.74 7.41
CA ASP A 146 -0.42 20.05 8.65
C ASP A 146 -0.54 18.53 8.44
N VAL A 147 -1.17 18.11 7.34
CA VAL A 147 -1.26 16.68 6.96
C VAL A 147 0.12 16.07 6.75
N LYS A 148 0.97 16.72 5.96
CA LYS A 148 2.35 16.24 5.71
C LYS A 148 3.18 16.17 6.98
N ARG A 149 2.99 17.11 7.91
CA ARG A 149 3.67 17.12 9.22
C ARG A 149 3.31 15.89 10.04
N LEU A 150 2.02 15.56 10.11
CA LEU A 150 1.55 14.36 10.80
C LEU A 150 2.02 13.09 10.11
N GLU A 151 1.94 13.01 8.78
CA GLU A 151 2.43 11.87 8.01
C GLU A 151 3.92 11.63 8.28
N ALA A 152 4.75 12.68 8.21
CA ALA A 152 6.18 12.59 8.50
C ALA A 152 6.46 12.17 9.95
N ALA A 153 5.67 12.67 10.92
CA ALA A 153 5.81 12.29 12.32
C ALA A 153 5.46 10.82 12.56
N VAL A 154 4.42 10.30 11.90
CA VAL A 154 4.04 8.88 11.97
C VAL A 154 5.06 8.00 11.26
N ASP A 155 5.52 8.40 10.07
CA ASP A 155 6.50 7.63 9.30
C ASP A 155 7.85 7.52 10.03
N SER A 156 8.20 8.53 10.84
CA SER A 156 9.42 8.56 11.65
C SER A 156 9.28 7.87 13.01
N ALA A 157 8.06 7.52 13.42
CA ALA A 157 7.79 6.92 14.71
C ALA A 157 8.12 5.42 14.70
N SER A 158 8.65 4.92 15.81
CA SER A 158 8.78 3.49 16.03
C SER A 158 7.53 2.97 16.74
N GLY A 159 6.82 2.03 16.09
CA GLY A 159 5.65 1.36 16.66
C GLY A 159 4.30 1.93 16.20
N ASP A 160 3.22 1.25 16.63
CA ASP A 160 1.85 1.62 16.26
C ASP A 160 1.32 2.80 17.07
N VAL A 161 0.40 3.56 16.46
CA VAL A 161 -0.30 4.67 17.10
C VAL A 161 -1.42 4.14 18.00
N ASP A 162 -1.43 4.51 19.28
CA ASP A 162 -2.46 4.08 20.23
C ASP A 162 -3.78 4.81 19.98
N ILE A 163 -3.73 6.13 19.91
CA ILE A 163 -4.92 6.99 19.80
C ILE A 163 -4.70 8.02 18.69
N PHE A 164 -5.70 8.23 17.84
CA PHE A 164 -5.77 9.35 16.92
C PHE A 164 -6.97 10.24 17.28
N LEU A 165 -6.73 11.55 17.41
CA LEU A 165 -7.75 12.55 17.70
C LEU A 165 -8.00 13.44 16.49
N THR A 166 -9.27 13.62 16.12
CA THR A 166 -9.66 14.56 15.04
C THR A 166 -10.88 15.39 15.43
N CYS A 167 -10.96 16.63 14.92
CA CYS A 167 -12.14 17.48 15.11
C CYS A 167 -13.30 17.07 14.20
N GLU A 168 -13.01 16.36 13.11
CA GLU A 168 -13.97 15.92 12.10
C GLU A 168 -13.92 14.40 11.91
N TRP A 169 -15.02 13.81 11.44
CA TRP A 169 -15.10 12.38 11.14
C TRP A 169 -14.40 12.04 9.82
N PRO A 170 -13.85 10.83 9.67
CA PRO A 170 -13.43 10.34 8.37
C PRO A 170 -14.64 9.98 7.50
N ALA A 171 -14.67 10.51 6.27
CA ALA A 171 -15.74 10.23 5.31
C ALA A 171 -15.88 8.71 5.06
N GLY A 172 -17.11 8.21 5.11
CA GLY A 172 -17.42 6.79 4.90
C GLY A 172 -17.31 5.90 6.13
N VAL A 173 -16.99 6.45 7.32
CA VAL A 173 -16.84 5.66 8.57
C VAL A 173 -18.14 5.02 9.06
N THR A 174 -19.28 5.49 8.58
CA THR A 174 -20.60 4.89 8.85
C THR A 174 -20.98 3.83 7.82
N SER A 175 -20.16 3.61 6.79
CA SER A 175 -20.41 2.61 5.75
C SER A 175 -20.15 1.18 6.24
N ALA A 176 -20.85 0.23 5.63
CA ALA A 176 -20.66 -1.22 5.81
C ALA A 176 -20.78 -1.68 7.28
N VAL A 177 -21.62 -1.01 8.07
CA VAL A 177 -22.05 -1.46 9.40
C VAL A 177 -23.47 -2.05 9.32
N PRO A 178 -23.83 -3.00 10.20
CA PRO A 178 -25.19 -3.52 10.31
C PRO A 178 -26.23 -2.41 10.42
N ALA A 179 -27.44 -2.63 9.88
CA ALA A 179 -28.50 -1.62 9.81
C ALA A 179 -28.87 -1.06 11.19
N GLU A 180 -28.77 -1.89 12.23
CA GLU A 180 -29.05 -1.55 13.62
C GLU A 180 -28.01 -0.60 14.24
N LEU A 181 -26.83 -0.51 13.64
CA LEU A 181 -25.72 0.34 14.07
C LEU A 181 -25.58 1.61 13.23
N GLN A 182 -26.45 1.84 12.24
CA GLN A 182 -26.43 3.08 11.47
C GLN A 182 -26.85 4.26 12.35
N SER A 183 -26.05 5.34 12.38
CA SER A 183 -26.42 6.57 13.09
C SER A 183 -27.64 7.23 12.43
N PRO A 184 -28.74 7.47 13.16
CA PRO A 184 -29.90 8.15 12.60
C PRO A 184 -29.53 9.56 12.12
N GLY A 185 -29.82 9.88 10.85
CA GLY A 185 -29.77 11.24 10.32
C GLY A 185 -28.43 11.76 9.78
N LEU A 186 -27.36 10.94 9.75
CA LEU A 186 -26.11 11.32 9.10
C LEU A 186 -25.95 10.65 7.72
N PRO A 187 -25.61 11.40 6.66
CA PRO A 187 -25.35 10.80 5.36
C PRO A 187 -24.06 9.94 5.40
N PRO A 188 -23.95 8.88 4.57
CA PRO A 188 -22.73 8.08 4.47
C PRO A 188 -21.47 8.87 4.08
N SER A 189 -21.66 10.04 3.45
CA SER A 189 -20.60 10.98 3.08
C SER A 189 -20.21 11.96 4.19
N ALA A 190 -20.80 11.87 5.38
CA ALA A 190 -20.48 12.77 6.49
C ALA A 190 -19.00 12.63 6.91
N GLY A 191 -18.36 13.76 7.18
CA GLY A 191 -16.93 13.86 7.45
C GLY A 191 -16.10 14.14 6.20
N SER A 192 -14.77 14.14 6.34
CA SER A 192 -13.86 14.52 5.26
C SER A 192 -13.03 13.35 4.72
N ARG A 193 -12.80 13.39 3.41
CA ARG A 193 -11.96 12.41 2.71
C ARG A 193 -10.50 12.51 3.15
N ALA A 194 -10.01 13.72 3.40
CA ALA A 194 -8.66 13.96 3.89
C ALA A 194 -8.40 13.21 5.21
N VAL A 195 -9.35 13.25 6.16
CA VAL A 195 -9.23 12.49 7.41
C VAL A 195 -9.32 10.98 7.16
N ALA A 196 -10.19 10.51 6.24
CA ALA A 196 -10.26 9.09 5.89
C ALA A 196 -8.95 8.54 5.29
N ASP A 197 -8.31 9.30 4.40
CA ASP A 197 -7.02 8.90 3.80
C ASP A 197 -5.89 8.91 4.84
N LEU A 198 -5.92 9.88 5.77
CA LEU A 198 -4.96 9.96 6.86
C LEU A 198 -5.10 8.79 7.84
N VAL A 199 -6.31 8.37 8.19
CA VAL A 199 -6.55 7.19 9.05
C VAL A 199 -5.96 5.92 8.45
N LEU A 200 -6.01 5.76 7.12
CA LEU A 200 -5.38 4.64 6.41
C LEU A 200 -3.85 4.65 6.51
N ARG A 201 -3.22 5.81 6.73
CA ARG A 201 -1.78 5.97 6.94
C ARG A 201 -1.42 5.81 8.42
N VAL A 202 -2.12 6.52 9.31
CA VAL A 202 -1.89 6.52 10.76
C VAL A 202 -2.14 5.15 11.39
N ARG A 203 -3.13 4.40 10.88
CA ARG A 203 -3.54 3.08 11.41
C ARG A 203 -3.64 3.05 12.95
N PRO A 204 -4.42 3.93 13.59
CA PRO A 204 -4.45 3.99 15.04
C PRO A 204 -5.21 2.81 15.64
N ARG A 205 -4.89 2.38 16.86
CA ARG A 205 -5.70 1.37 17.57
C ARG A 205 -7.08 1.91 17.95
N TYR A 206 -7.14 3.20 18.28
CA TYR A 206 -8.35 3.93 18.59
C TYR A 206 -8.39 5.26 17.84
N HIS A 207 -9.52 5.61 17.25
CA HIS A 207 -9.74 6.91 16.62
C HIS A 207 -10.96 7.58 17.28
N PHE A 208 -10.73 8.72 17.92
CA PHE A 208 -11.79 9.53 18.51
C PHE A 208 -12.02 10.81 17.71
N ALA A 209 -13.30 11.11 17.45
CA ALA A 209 -13.70 12.30 16.72
C ALA A 209 -14.87 13.05 17.38
N GLY A 210 -14.89 14.37 17.22
CA GLY A 210 -16.02 15.25 17.58
C GLY A 210 -16.73 15.83 16.36
N GLY A 211 -17.32 17.01 16.49
CA GLY A 211 -17.71 17.90 15.38
C GLY A 211 -19.11 17.70 14.80
N LEU A 212 -19.68 16.49 14.84
CA LEU A 212 -21.05 16.21 14.32
C LEU A 212 -22.12 16.19 15.41
N GLY A 213 -21.77 16.45 16.67
CA GLY A 213 -22.72 16.56 17.78
C GLY A 213 -23.43 15.26 18.19
N VAL A 214 -23.10 14.13 17.56
CA VAL A 214 -23.72 12.82 17.81
C VAL A 214 -22.70 11.80 18.29
N HIS A 215 -23.17 10.84 19.11
CA HIS A 215 -22.37 9.70 19.50
C HIS A 215 -22.51 8.57 18.48
N PHE A 216 -21.39 7.99 18.08
CA PHE A 216 -21.35 6.80 17.23
C PHE A 216 -20.13 5.95 17.57
N ALA A 217 -20.34 4.66 17.78
CA ALA A 217 -19.26 3.70 17.99
C ALA A 217 -19.47 2.57 17.00
N ARG A 218 -18.51 2.37 16.09
CA ARG A 218 -18.57 1.27 15.14
C ARG A 218 -17.84 0.05 15.66
N PRO A 219 -18.20 -1.16 15.18
CA PRO A 219 -17.37 -2.34 15.37
C PRO A 219 -15.93 -2.10 14.85
N PRO A 220 -14.94 -2.77 15.46
CA PRO A 220 -13.55 -2.62 15.06
C PRO A 220 -13.38 -2.98 13.59
N TYR A 221 -12.51 -2.29 12.87
CA TYR A 221 -12.20 -2.64 11.48
C TYR A 221 -10.73 -2.97 11.30
N LEU A 222 -10.47 -3.90 10.38
CA LEU A 222 -9.12 -4.37 10.11
C LEU A 222 -8.32 -3.32 9.33
N ASN A 223 -7.14 -2.97 9.83
CA ASN A 223 -6.21 -2.13 9.09
C ASN A 223 -5.50 -2.94 7.98
N LYS A 224 -4.93 -2.25 6.98
CA LYS A 224 -4.10 -2.93 5.98
C LYS A 224 -2.84 -3.49 6.65
N ASP A 225 -2.53 -4.75 6.39
CA ASP A 225 -1.27 -5.34 6.83
C ASP A 225 -0.06 -4.67 6.14
N LEU A 226 0.97 -4.32 6.92
CA LEU A 226 2.23 -3.75 6.44
C LEU A 226 3.43 -4.66 6.71
N GLY A 227 3.21 -5.95 6.97
CA GLY A 227 4.28 -6.95 7.15
C GLY A 227 4.57 -7.35 8.59
N THR A 228 3.92 -6.70 9.57
CA THR A 228 4.00 -7.02 11.00
C THR A 228 2.67 -7.56 11.55
N GLY A 229 1.69 -7.79 10.67
CA GLY A 229 0.34 -8.18 11.02
C GLY A 229 -0.64 -6.99 10.99
N ALA A 230 -1.88 -7.29 10.62
CA ALA A 230 -2.97 -6.32 10.63
C ALA A 230 -3.68 -6.26 12.00
N HIS A 231 -3.43 -5.19 12.74
CA HIS A 231 -4.24 -4.82 13.91
C HIS A 231 -5.55 -4.14 13.50
N VAL A 232 -6.43 -3.94 14.48
CA VAL A 232 -7.75 -3.32 14.28
C VAL A 232 -7.81 -1.90 14.80
N THR A 233 -8.59 -1.05 14.14
CA THR A 233 -8.93 0.29 14.63
C THR A 233 -10.35 0.30 15.19
N ARG A 234 -10.54 0.94 16.36
CA ARG A 234 -11.85 1.21 16.95
C ARG A 234 -12.17 2.69 16.82
N PHE A 235 -13.18 3.03 16.02
CA PHE A 235 -13.63 4.40 15.86
C PHE A 235 -14.80 4.71 16.79
N VAL A 236 -14.67 5.80 17.56
CA VAL A 236 -15.68 6.30 18.48
C VAL A 236 -15.81 7.81 18.32
N ALA A 237 -16.96 8.25 17.83
CA ALA A 237 -17.34 9.64 17.87
C ALA A 237 -18.19 9.95 19.10
N LEU A 238 -17.95 11.11 19.69
CA LEU A 238 -18.60 11.55 20.92
C LEU A 238 -19.50 12.75 20.64
N ALA A 239 -20.66 12.77 21.29
CA ALA A 239 -21.56 13.91 21.24
C ALA A 239 -20.98 15.11 22.01
N ALA A 240 -21.53 16.30 21.77
CA ALA A 240 -21.18 17.50 22.52
C ALA A 240 -21.45 17.33 24.03
N PHE A 241 -20.56 17.85 24.87
CA PHE A 241 -20.69 17.81 26.30
C PHE A 241 -21.90 18.63 26.76
N GLY A 242 -22.71 18.03 27.65
CA GLY A 242 -23.97 18.62 28.11
C GLY A 242 -25.01 18.77 27.01
N ASN A 243 -25.02 17.89 26.00
CA ASN A 243 -26.06 17.86 24.97
C ASN A 243 -27.45 17.53 25.56
N ALA A 244 -28.50 18.11 24.97
CA ALA A 244 -29.88 17.94 25.42
C ALA A 244 -30.39 16.49 25.30
N ALA A 245 -29.89 15.75 24.30
CA ALA A 245 -30.26 14.36 24.06
C ALA A 245 -29.66 13.37 25.08
N LYS A 246 -28.81 13.83 26.01
CA LYS A 246 -28.03 13.02 26.96
C LYS A 246 -27.23 11.90 26.27
N ALA A 247 -26.89 12.09 25.01
CA ALA A 247 -26.03 11.21 24.24
C ALA A 247 -24.63 11.16 24.86
N LYS A 248 -23.93 10.05 24.66
CA LYS A 248 -22.62 9.80 25.28
C LYS A 248 -21.57 10.79 24.76
N ALA A 249 -21.20 11.73 25.64
CA ALA A 249 -20.20 12.77 25.37
C ALA A 249 -18.81 12.47 25.98
N MET A 250 -18.72 11.44 26.83
CA MET A 250 -17.46 11.01 27.45
C MET A 250 -17.26 9.51 27.31
N HIS A 251 -16.00 9.10 27.17
CA HIS A 251 -15.58 7.71 27.08
C HIS A 251 -14.40 7.46 28.02
N ALA A 252 -14.48 6.37 28.80
CA ALA A 252 -13.36 5.89 29.60
C ALA A 252 -12.74 4.71 28.87
N LEU A 253 -11.43 4.76 28.65
CA LEU A 253 -10.66 3.75 27.95
C LEU A 253 -9.54 3.24 28.84
N VAL A 254 -9.36 1.91 28.89
CA VAL A 254 -8.21 1.28 29.53
C VAL A 254 -7.43 0.54 28.46
N LEU A 255 -6.16 0.89 28.28
CA LEU A 255 -5.31 0.28 27.27
C LEU A 255 -3.88 0.09 27.77
N VAL A 256 -3.23 -0.96 27.28
CA VAL A 256 -1.77 -1.12 27.37
C VAL A 256 -1.15 -0.36 26.20
N PRO A 257 -0.11 0.46 26.39
CA PRO A 257 0.58 1.13 25.29
C PRO A 257 1.05 0.15 24.21
N ALA A 258 0.89 0.50 22.94
CA ALA A 258 1.23 -0.40 21.83
C ALA A 258 2.69 -0.86 21.87
N ALA A 259 3.60 0.05 22.24
CA ALA A 259 5.03 -0.24 22.39
C ALA A 259 5.35 -1.28 23.49
N GLU A 260 4.44 -1.50 24.45
CA GLU A 260 4.59 -2.48 25.54
C GLU A 260 3.76 -3.75 25.32
N MET A 261 3.02 -3.85 24.21
CA MET A 261 2.20 -5.02 23.90
C MET A 261 3.00 -6.14 23.24
N ALA A 262 2.63 -7.39 23.55
CA ALA A 262 3.10 -8.53 22.77
C ALA A 262 2.52 -8.47 21.34
N PRO A 263 3.30 -8.82 20.30
CA PRO A 263 2.85 -8.78 18.91
C PRO A 263 1.51 -9.49 18.68
N GLU A 264 1.30 -10.64 19.31
CA GLU A 264 0.08 -11.46 19.19
C GLU A 264 -1.15 -10.73 19.75
N ALA A 265 -0.97 -10.00 20.85
CA ALA A 265 -2.04 -9.21 21.46
C ALA A 265 -2.39 -7.98 20.63
N LEU A 266 -1.43 -7.43 19.90
CA LEU A 266 -1.59 -6.25 19.05
C LEU A 266 -2.39 -6.59 17.78
N ILE A 267 -2.14 -7.76 17.20
CA ILE A 267 -2.81 -8.25 15.98
C ILE A 267 -4.08 -9.06 16.27
N ALA A 268 -4.43 -9.26 17.55
CA ALA A 268 -5.62 -9.99 17.96
C ALA A 268 -6.90 -9.34 17.40
N LYS A 269 -7.72 -10.15 16.74
CA LYS A 269 -8.94 -9.71 16.03
C LYS A 269 -10.18 -10.09 16.85
N PRO A 270 -10.95 -9.12 17.35
CA PRO A 270 -12.27 -9.37 17.91
C PRO A 270 -13.20 -10.08 16.91
N ALA A 271 -14.15 -10.88 17.39
CA ALA A 271 -15.08 -11.63 16.54
C ALA A 271 -16.00 -10.73 15.69
N ASP A 272 -16.27 -9.50 16.15
CA ASP A 272 -17.08 -8.49 15.47
C ASP A 272 -16.27 -7.59 14.52
N THR A 273 -15.03 -7.97 14.19
CA THR A 273 -14.17 -7.18 13.30
C THR A 273 -14.76 -7.11 11.88
N THR A 274 -14.96 -5.89 11.39
CA THR A 274 -15.42 -5.61 10.03
C THR A 274 -14.26 -5.35 9.06
N ALA A 275 -14.55 -5.36 7.76
CA ALA A 275 -13.63 -4.80 6.77
C ALA A 275 -13.37 -3.30 7.01
N CYS A 276 -12.23 -2.80 6.53
CA CYS A 276 -11.91 -1.38 6.56
C CYS A 276 -12.97 -0.57 5.78
N PRO A 277 -13.60 0.45 6.37
CA PRO A 277 -14.65 1.23 5.72
C PRO A 277 -14.15 2.20 4.65
N PHE A 278 -12.88 2.59 4.73
CA PHE A 278 -12.25 3.54 3.82
C PHE A 278 -11.58 2.84 2.64
N ALA A 279 -11.47 1.51 2.72
CA ALA A 279 -11.17 0.70 1.55
C ALA A 279 -12.34 0.90 0.59
N LEU A 280 -12.07 1.57 -0.54
CA LEU A 280 -13.05 1.70 -1.60
C LEU A 280 -13.65 0.30 -1.85
N PRO A 281 -14.99 0.15 -1.85
CA PRO A 281 -15.57 -1.10 -2.27
C PRO A 281 -14.94 -1.44 -3.62
N GLY A 282 -14.39 -2.66 -3.71
CA GLY A 282 -14.19 -3.24 -5.03
C GLY A 282 -15.51 -3.14 -5.80
N PRO A 283 -15.48 -3.17 -7.14
CA PRO A 283 -16.70 -3.05 -7.93
C PRO A 283 -17.79 -3.95 -7.34
N PRO A 284 -19.06 -3.50 -7.28
CA PRO A 284 -20.13 -4.33 -6.76
C PRO A 284 -20.07 -5.67 -7.48
N LYS A 285 -20.12 -6.76 -6.70
CA LYS A 285 -20.45 -8.07 -7.26
C LYS A 285 -21.82 -7.84 -7.90
N ARG A 286 -21.88 -7.78 -9.24
CA ARG A 286 -23.16 -7.84 -9.94
C ARG A 286 -23.88 -9.06 -9.37
N GLU A 287 -25.10 -8.85 -8.91
CA GLU A 287 -26.03 -9.95 -8.76
C GLU A 287 -25.97 -10.76 -10.05
N ALA A 288 -25.85 -12.08 -9.88
CA ALA A 288 -25.84 -12.99 -11.01
C ALA A 288 -27.20 -12.89 -11.69
N GLU A 289 -27.35 -11.94 -12.61
CA GLU A 289 -28.20 -12.14 -13.76
C GLU A 289 -27.58 -13.29 -14.54
N ASP A 290 -28.30 -14.39 -14.44
CA ASP A 290 -28.05 -15.70 -14.98
C ASP A 290 -28.02 -15.64 -16.52
N SER A 291 -26.93 -15.12 -17.09
CA SER A 291 -26.42 -15.43 -18.44
C SER A 291 -25.18 -14.59 -18.75
N PHE A 292 -24.00 -15.04 -18.31
CA PHE A 292 -22.76 -14.61 -18.94
C PHE A 292 -21.77 -15.76 -18.89
N GLU A 293 -21.93 -16.71 -19.82
CA GLU A 293 -20.84 -17.59 -20.22
C GLU A 293 -19.68 -16.71 -20.74
N GLN A 294 -18.74 -16.39 -19.84
CA GLN A 294 -17.43 -15.90 -20.24
C GLN A 294 -16.57 -17.11 -20.60
N SER A 295 -16.67 -17.55 -21.85
CA SER A 295 -15.85 -18.60 -22.43
C SER A 295 -14.41 -18.13 -22.60
N TRP A 296 -13.63 -18.22 -21.53
CA TRP A 296 -12.16 -18.16 -21.60
C TRP A 296 -11.60 -19.58 -21.56
N ARG A 297 -10.73 -19.94 -22.52
CA ARG A 297 -10.08 -21.26 -22.61
C ARG A 297 -9.23 -21.62 -21.39
N TRP A 298 -8.91 -20.64 -20.53
CA TRP A 298 -8.12 -20.80 -19.31
C TRP A 298 -8.94 -21.08 -18.04
N GLN A 299 -10.28 -21.16 -18.13
CA GLN A 299 -11.16 -21.54 -17.01
C GLN A 299 -11.97 -22.81 -17.30
N ALA A 300 -11.47 -23.74 -18.11
CA ALA A 300 -12.02 -25.09 -18.07
C ALA A 300 -11.83 -25.65 -16.64
N PRO A 301 -12.88 -26.18 -15.99
CA PRO A 301 -12.79 -26.65 -14.62
C PRO A 301 -11.74 -27.75 -14.53
N LYS A 302 -10.70 -27.53 -13.70
CA LYS A 302 -9.70 -28.54 -13.39
C LYS A 302 -10.43 -29.79 -12.87
N ARG A 303 -10.22 -30.94 -13.51
CA ARG A 303 -10.54 -32.24 -12.91
C ARG A 303 -9.96 -32.27 -11.50
N ALA A 304 -10.78 -32.68 -10.53
CA ALA A 304 -10.36 -32.81 -9.13
C ALA A 304 -9.04 -33.57 -9.05
N ARG A 305 -8.01 -32.97 -8.44
CA ARG A 305 -6.73 -33.61 -8.22
C ARG A 305 -6.94 -34.75 -7.22
N THR A 306 -6.84 -35.99 -7.68
CA THR A 306 -6.48 -37.10 -6.79
C THR A 306 -5.06 -36.84 -6.30
N HIS A 307 -4.89 -36.69 -4.99
CA HIS A 307 -3.58 -36.63 -4.36
C HIS A 307 -2.77 -37.87 -4.74
N ILE A 308 -1.72 -37.68 -5.54
CA ILE A 308 -0.62 -38.63 -5.66
C ILE A 308 0.56 -37.95 -4.99
N ALA A 309 1.09 -38.57 -3.93
CA ALA A 309 2.25 -38.09 -3.21
C ALA A 309 3.45 -37.97 -4.17
N ALA A 310 4.11 -36.81 -4.20
CA ALA A 310 5.36 -36.63 -4.93
C ALA A 310 6.45 -37.52 -4.32
N PRO A 311 7.29 -38.19 -5.15
CA PRO A 311 8.36 -39.04 -4.65
C PRO A 311 9.46 -38.17 -4.00
N SER A 312 9.62 -38.27 -2.68
CA SER A 312 10.76 -37.63 -1.99
C SER A 312 12.00 -38.52 -2.09
N LEU A 313 13.00 -38.10 -2.86
CA LEU A 313 14.34 -38.68 -2.87
C LEU A 313 15.12 -38.21 -1.63
N GLY A 314 14.88 -38.85 -0.49
CA GLY A 314 15.71 -38.77 0.72
C GLY A 314 16.11 -40.16 1.16
N ARG A 315 17.05 -40.28 2.10
CA ARG A 315 17.49 -41.60 2.57
C ARG A 315 16.31 -42.36 3.22
N PRO A 316 16.00 -43.58 2.78
CA PRO A 316 14.90 -44.36 3.36
C PRO A 316 15.24 -44.69 4.82
N GLY A 317 14.37 -44.29 5.75
CA GLY A 317 14.51 -44.56 7.19
C GLY A 317 14.88 -43.36 8.07
N VAL A 318 15.12 -42.17 7.49
CA VAL A 318 15.32 -40.94 8.28
C VAL A 318 13.98 -40.22 8.46
N ALA A 319 13.62 -39.92 9.71
CA ALA A 319 12.42 -39.14 10.02
C ALA A 319 12.62 -37.67 9.64
N LYS A 320 11.69 -37.11 8.87
CA LYS A 320 11.69 -35.69 8.49
C LYS A 320 11.46 -34.84 9.74
N ASP A 321 12.40 -33.93 10.04
CA ASP A 321 12.25 -32.94 11.10
C ASP A 321 12.49 -31.53 10.53
N ASP A 322 11.40 -30.79 10.31
CA ASP A 322 11.43 -29.46 9.71
C ASP A 322 12.13 -28.43 10.60
N LYS A 323 12.19 -28.65 11.93
CA LYS A 323 12.92 -27.77 12.86
C LYS A 323 14.43 -27.95 12.75
N LEU A 324 14.88 -29.10 12.23
CA LEU A 324 16.28 -29.43 12.02
C LEU A 324 16.69 -29.35 10.54
N THR A 325 15.81 -28.82 9.68
CA THR A 325 16.02 -28.76 8.23
C THR A 325 16.16 -27.32 7.75
N VAL A 326 17.11 -27.08 6.85
CA VAL A 326 17.23 -25.83 6.08
C VAL A 326 16.76 -26.04 4.65
N TYR A 327 16.19 -25.00 4.07
CA TYR A 327 15.83 -24.90 2.67
C TYR A 327 16.93 -24.15 1.91
N VAL A 328 17.51 -24.78 0.89
CA VAL A 328 18.61 -24.23 0.10
C VAL A 328 18.10 -23.92 -1.30
N LYS A 329 18.16 -22.64 -1.71
CA LYS A 329 17.80 -22.14 -3.05
C LYS A 329 19.06 -21.82 -3.86
N ASN A 330 18.86 -21.64 -5.18
CA ASN A 330 19.91 -21.34 -6.16
C ASN A 330 20.99 -22.42 -6.31
N LEU A 331 20.61 -23.69 -6.06
CA LEU A 331 21.51 -24.82 -6.19
C LEU A 331 21.90 -25.06 -7.65
N PRO A 332 23.19 -25.28 -7.95
CA PRO A 332 23.63 -25.70 -9.27
C PRO A 332 22.93 -26.98 -9.70
N TYR A 333 22.41 -27.03 -10.93
CA TYR A 333 21.75 -28.23 -11.47
C TYR A 333 22.66 -29.47 -11.53
N ALA A 334 23.98 -29.27 -11.50
CA ALA A 334 24.98 -30.34 -11.50
C ALA A 334 25.41 -30.79 -10.09
N ALA A 335 25.02 -30.07 -9.02
CA ALA A 335 25.49 -30.36 -7.66
C ALA A 335 24.88 -31.65 -7.11
N GLU A 336 25.70 -32.62 -6.71
CA GLU A 336 25.28 -33.91 -6.16
C GLU A 336 25.06 -33.89 -4.63
N GLU A 337 24.50 -34.97 -4.06
CA GLU A 337 24.34 -35.10 -2.60
C GLU A 337 25.69 -34.95 -1.89
N ALA A 338 26.75 -35.54 -2.44
CA ALA A 338 28.09 -35.46 -1.87
C ALA A 338 28.61 -34.01 -1.80
N ASP A 339 28.32 -33.18 -2.80
CA ASP A 339 28.74 -31.78 -2.83
C ASP A 339 28.00 -30.96 -1.78
N LEU A 340 26.70 -31.24 -1.57
CA LEU A 340 25.90 -30.58 -0.55
C LEU A 340 26.33 -30.97 0.86
N VAL A 341 26.63 -32.25 1.07
CA VAL A 341 27.18 -32.73 2.36
C VAL A 341 28.52 -32.06 2.64
N ALA A 342 29.45 -32.06 1.68
CA ALA A 342 30.76 -31.44 1.84
C ALA A 342 30.67 -29.93 2.10
N HIS A 343 29.76 -29.23 1.41
CA HIS A 343 29.55 -27.80 1.60
C HIS A 343 28.95 -27.46 2.96
N PHE A 344 28.02 -28.26 3.48
CA PHE A 344 27.33 -27.98 4.74
C PHE A 344 27.93 -28.67 5.97
N GLU A 345 28.93 -29.56 5.80
CA GLU A 345 29.64 -30.21 6.92
C GLU A 345 30.30 -29.20 7.86
N GLN A 346 30.73 -28.05 7.34
CA GLN A 346 31.27 -26.94 8.13
C GLN A 346 30.24 -26.26 9.05
N ALA A 347 28.93 -26.41 8.78
CA ALA A 347 27.88 -25.95 9.69
C ALA A 347 27.54 -27.00 10.77
N GLY A 348 27.73 -28.29 10.46
CA GLY A 348 27.55 -29.41 11.38
C GLY A 348 27.20 -30.72 10.67
N PRO A 349 27.04 -31.83 11.42
CA PRO A 349 26.77 -33.15 10.84
C PRO A 349 25.41 -33.19 10.11
N VAL A 350 25.47 -33.45 8.80
CA VAL A 350 24.31 -33.60 7.91
C VAL A 350 23.73 -35.02 8.01
N VAL A 351 22.41 -35.12 8.20
CA VAL A 351 21.68 -36.38 8.43
C VAL A 351 20.96 -36.84 7.16
N ASP A 352 20.37 -35.92 6.39
CA ASP A 352 19.66 -36.23 5.14
C ASP A 352 19.69 -35.02 4.19
N VAL A 353 19.71 -35.30 2.89
CA VAL A 353 19.67 -34.30 1.82
C VAL A 353 18.56 -34.68 0.84
N ARG A 354 17.60 -33.79 0.63
CA ARG A 354 16.44 -33.99 -0.25
C ARG A 354 16.42 -32.92 -1.32
N ARG A 355 16.79 -33.27 -2.54
CA ARG A 355 16.74 -32.33 -3.67
C ARG A 355 15.34 -32.25 -4.27
N GLY A 356 14.92 -31.04 -4.67
CA GLY A 356 13.70 -30.86 -5.44
C GLY A 356 13.88 -31.48 -6.82
N ALA A 357 13.01 -32.40 -7.21
CA ALA A 357 13.00 -32.98 -8.54
C ALA A 357 11.58 -32.96 -9.13
N ALA A 358 11.49 -32.69 -10.42
CA ALA A 358 10.27 -32.82 -11.20
C ALA A 358 9.89 -34.30 -11.38
N PRO A 359 8.62 -34.62 -11.71
CA PRO A 359 8.18 -35.99 -11.95
C PRO A 359 8.92 -36.72 -13.09
N ASP A 360 9.59 -35.98 -13.97
CA ASP A 360 10.42 -36.50 -15.07
C ASP A 360 11.89 -36.75 -14.66
N GLY A 361 12.25 -36.52 -13.39
CA GLY A 361 13.59 -36.70 -12.85
C GLY A 361 14.52 -35.49 -12.98
N LYS A 362 14.08 -34.38 -13.58
CA LYS A 362 14.88 -33.15 -13.65
C LYS A 362 14.94 -32.45 -12.30
N LEU A 363 16.12 -31.93 -11.95
CA LEU A 363 16.33 -31.26 -10.68
C LEU A 363 15.85 -29.83 -10.74
N HIS A 364 15.13 -29.40 -9.71
CA HIS A 364 14.91 -27.99 -9.44
C HIS A 364 16.13 -27.47 -8.69
N GLY A 365 16.56 -26.24 -8.97
CA GLY A 365 17.69 -25.57 -8.30
C GLY A 365 17.45 -25.24 -6.82
N PHE A 366 16.79 -26.13 -6.08
CA PHE A 366 16.55 -26.05 -4.65
C PHE A 366 16.55 -27.44 -3.98
N GLY A 367 16.74 -27.47 -2.67
CA GLY A 367 16.78 -28.69 -1.88
C GLY A 367 16.62 -28.43 -0.39
N PHE A 368 16.50 -29.49 0.38
CA PHE A 368 16.40 -29.48 1.83
C PHE A 368 17.57 -30.25 2.43
N VAL A 369 18.21 -29.68 3.44
CA VAL A 369 19.32 -30.31 4.16
C VAL A 369 18.94 -30.42 5.63
N GLN A 370 18.86 -31.64 6.15
CA GLN A 370 18.53 -31.92 7.55
C GLN A 370 19.80 -32.19 8.34
N PHE A 371 19.96 -31.51 9.49
CA PHE A 371 21.11 -31.63 10.39
C PHE A 371 20.76 -32.43 11.65
N ALA A 372 21.78 -32.90 12.38
CA ALA A 372 21.58 -33.62 13.64
C ALA A 372 21.21 -32.71 14.82
N THR A 373 21.50 -31.40 14.74
CA THR A 373 21.42 -30.46 15.85
C THR A 373 20.87 -29.10 15.40
N ALA A 374 20.12 -28.40 16.25
CA ALA A 374 19.55 -27.08 15.95
C ALA A 374 20.63 -25.97 15.83
N GLU A 375 21.78 -26.17 16.49
CA GLU A 375 22.94 -25.29 16.39
C GLU A 375 23.52 -25.29 14.96
N ALA A 376 23.52 -26.45 14.30
CA ALA A 376 23.97 -26.62 12.92
C ALA A 376 23.03 -25.95 11.92
N VAL A 377 21.71 -25.95 12.18
CA VAL A 377 20.73 -25.19 11.38
C VAL A 377 21.03 -23.70 11.42
N ASN A 378 21.26 -23.14 12.62
CA ASN A 378 21.59 -21.72 12.77
C ASN A 378 22.95 -21.37 12.14
N ALA A 379 23.91 -22.30 12.14
CA ALA A 379 25.18 -22.13 11.43
C ALA A 379 25.00 -22.16 9.90
N ALA A 380 24.17 -23.07 9.39
CA ALA A 380 23.86 -23.18 7.96
C ALA A 380 23.09 -21.96 7.44
N LEU A 381 22.18 -21.37 8.23
CA LEU A 381 21.49 -20.11 7.88
C LEU A 381 22.49 -18.95 7.69
N ARG A 382 23.58 -18.92 8.47
CA ARG A 382 24.66 -17.93 8.31
C ARG A 382 25.52 -18.15 7.06
N MET A 383 25.36 -19.30 6.39
CA MET A 383 26.04 -19.60 5.12
C MET A 383 25.21 -19.21 3.89
N SER A 384 24.09 -18.51 4.07
CA SER A 384 23.40 -17.84 2.96
C SER A 384 24.34 -16.83 2.30
N GLY A 385 24.48 -16.89 0.97
CA GLY A 385 25.47 -16.14 0.17
C GLY A 385 26.80 -16.87 -0.04
N SER A 386 26.94 -18.13 0.39
CA SER A 386 28.13 -18.94 0.10
C SER A 386 28.13 -19.46 -1.35
N VAL A 387 29.31 -19.50 -1.96
CA VAL A 387 29.49 -19.94 -3.35
C VAL A 387 29.63 -21.45 -3.41
N LEU A 388 28.77 -22.13 -4.17
CA LEU A 388 28.92 -23.54 -4.55
C LEU A 388 28.92 -23.67 -6.07
N MET A 389 30.00 -24.23 -6.62
CA MET A 389 30.21 -24.38 -8.08
C MET A 389 29.97 -23.09 -8.89
N GLY A 390 30.35 -21.93 -8.34
CA GLY A 390 30.21 -20.63 -8.99
C GLY A 390 28.84 -19.97 -8.87
N ARG A 391 27.94 -20.49 -8.02
CA ARG A 391 26.63 -19.87 -7.72
C ARG A 391 26.49 -19.56 -6.23
N ASP A 392 25.91 -18.42 -5.91
CA ASP A 392 25.61 -18.04 -4.52
C ASP A 392 24.37 -18.77 -4.03
N LEU A 393 24.51 -19.61 -3.00
CA LEU A 393 23.39 -20.31 -2.38
C LEU A 393 22.60 -19.38 -1.48
N THR A 394 21.28 -19.52 -1.45
CA THR A 394 20.45 -18.90 -0.42
C THR A 394 19.95 -19.96 0.54
N VAL A 395 20.14 -19.77 1.84
CA VAL A 395 19.74 -20.75 2.87
C VAL A 395 18.71 -20.13 3.79
N ASP A 396 17.51 -20.72 3.82
CA ASP A 396 16.35 -20.32 4.62
C ASP A 396 15.94 -21.44 5.59
N ALA A 397 15.15 -21.13 6.62
CA ALA A 397 14.61 -22.15 7.53
C ALA A 397 13.48 -22.93 6.85
N ALA A 398 13.41 -24.25 7.03
CA ALA A 398 12.31 -25.04 6.49
C ALA A 398 11.04 -24.84 7.35
N SER A 399 10.07 -24.05 6.88
CA SER A 399 8.77 -23.91 7.54
C SER A 399 7.74 -24.90 6.98
N ALA A 400 7.05 -25.59 7.89
CA ALA A 400 5.90 -26.43 7.58
C ALA A 400 4.65 -25.57 7.47
N GLU A 401 4.35 -25.05 6.27
CA GLU A 401 2.98 -24.77 5.77
C GLU A 401 3.05 -24.04 4.43
N GLY A 402 2.62 -24.74 3.36
CA GLY A 402 2.38 -24.14 2.07
C GLY A 402 0.95 -23.60 1.97
N GLY A 403 0.82 -22.37 1.48
CA GLY A 403 -0.36 -21.85 0.80
C GLY A 403 -1.23 -20.85 1.58
N GLY A 404 -1.19 -19.57 1.18
CA GLY A 404 -2.20 -18.60 1.64
C GLY A 404 -1.91 -17.12 1.42
N GLY A 405 -1.80 -16.67 0.16
CA GLY A 405 -2.17 -15.29 -0.25
C GLY A 405 -1.43 -14.11 0.39
N GLY A 406 -0.10 -14.11 0.35
CA GLY A 406 0.71 -12.91 0.60
C GLY A 406 0.71 -11.95 -0.59
N ALA A 407 0.94 -10.66 -0.34
CA ALA A 407 1.37 -9.75 -1.40
C ALA A 407 2.59 -10.37 -2.11
N ALA A 408 2.63 -10.31 -3.44
CA ALA A 408 3.75 -10.87 -4.19
C ALA A 408 5.07 -10.30 -3.65
N VAL A 409 5.94 -11.19 -3.19
CA VAL A 409 7.34 -10.86 -2.96
C VAL A 409 7.92 -10.61 -4.36
N THR A 410 8.50 -9.43 -4.56
CA THR A 410 9.16 -9.07 -5.83
C THR A 410 10.25 -10.09 -6.14
N GLY A 411 10.24 -10.65 -7.34
CA GLY A 411 11.15 -11.74 -7.73
C GLY A 411 10.57 -13.16 -7.56
N GLU A 412 9.49 -13.35 -6.79
CA GLU A 412 8.90 -14.69 -6.63
C GLU A 412 7.77 -14.98 -7.65
N PRO A 413 7.61 -16.23 -8.12
CA PRO A 413 6.50 -16.60 -8.97
C PRO A 413 5.16 -16.43 -8.23
N VAL A 414 4.33 -15.53 -8.73
CA VAL A 414 2.98 -15.31 -8.18
C VAL A 414 2.03 -16.38 -8.70
N GLU A 415 1.33 -17.06 -7.79
CA GLU A 415 0.33 -18.06 -8.16
C GLU A 415 -0.75 -17.44 -9.07
N GLY A 416 -0.89 -17.97 -10.28
CA GLY A 416 -1.83 -17.47 -11.30
C GLY A 416 -1.31 -16.32 -12.16
N CYS A 417 -0.04 -15.90 -12.02
CA CYS A 417 0.56 -14.97 -12.96
C CYS A 417 0.92 -15.66 -14.28
N TRP A 418 0.42 -15.11 -15.37
CA TRP A 418 0.59 -15.62 -16.73
C TRP A 418 1.94 -15.28 -17.37
N PHE A 419 2.65 -14.30 -16.81
CA PHE A 419 3.86 -13.70 -17.39
C PHE A 419 5.14 -14.15 -16.70
N CYS A 420 5.07 -14.77 -15.52
CA CYS A 420 6.26 -15.36 -14.90
C CYS A 420 6.67 -16.61 -15.71
N LEU A 421 7.79 -16.58 -16.43
CA LEU A 421 8.30 -17.79 -17.11
C LEU A 421 8.74 -18.87 -16.10
N SER A 422 9.00 -18.48 -14.86
CA SER A 422 9.20 -19.38 -13.72
C SER A 422 7.92 -20.15 -13.31
N ASN A 423 6.75 -19.78 -13.83
CA ASN A 423 5.50 -20.52 -13.65
C ASN A 423 5.41 -21.66 -14.69
N PRO A 424 5.31 -22.93 -14.28
CA PRO A 424 5.24 -24.07 -15.22
C PRO A 424 4.00 -24.07 -16.13
N ASN A 425 3.02 -23.20 -15.86
CA ASN A 425 1.83 -23.03 -16.70
C ASN A 425 1.87 -21.78 -17.59
N ALA A 426 3.01 -21.08 -17.67
CA ALA A 426 3.15 -19.93 -18.54
C ALA A 426 3.03 -20.33 -20.02
N ASP A 427 2.26 -19.57 -20.78
CA ASP A 427 2.09 -19.80 -22.21
C ASP A 427 3.30 -19.26 -22.97
N VAL A 428 4.26 -20.14 -23.25
CA VAL A 428 5.52 -19.81 -23.92
C VAL A 428 5.38 -19.70 -25.44
N ASN A 429 4.20 -19.98 -26.01
CA ASN A 429 4.03 -20.05 -27.46
C ASN A 429 4.19 -18.69 -28.16
N LEU A 430 4.02 -17.59 -27.42
CA LEU A 430 4.17 -16.22 -27.92
C LEU A 430 5.55 -15.64 -27.67
N VAL A 431 6.44 -16.39 -27.01
CA VAL A 431 7.78 -15.91 -26.68
C VAL A 431 8.65 -15.91 -27.94
N ALA A 432 9.20 -14.74 -28.25
CA ALA A 432 10.04 -14.49 -29.42
C ALA A 432 11.54 -14.61 -29.09
N SER A 433 11.98 -14.07 -27.95
CA SER A 433 13.37 -14.12 -27.47
C SER A 433 13.39 -14.18 -25.95
N ILE A 434 14.37 -14.88 -25.35
CA ILE A 434 14.54 -15.05 -23.90
C ILE A 434 15.98 -14.71 -23.53
N GLY A 435 16.16 -13.71 -22.69
CA GLY A 435 17.42 -13.31 -22.10
C GLY A 435 17.70 -13.98 -20.75
N GLU A 436 18.64 -13.42 -20.00
CA GLU A 436 18.99 -13.94 -18.67
C GLU A 436 17.93 -13.58 -17.62
N GLU A 437 17.36 -12.37 -17.72
CA GLU A 437 16.48 -11.78 -16.70
C GLU A 437 15.14 -11.28 -17.29
N SER A 438 15.05 -11.17 -18.61
CA SER A 438 13.91 -10.62 -19.34
C SER A 438 13.70 -11.32 -20.69
N TYR A 439 12.53 -11.14 -21.28
CA TYR A 439 12.15 -11.80 -22.52
C TYR A 439 11.21 -10.92 -23.34
N VAL A 440 11.14 -11.20 -24.64
CA VAL A 440 10.23 -10.56 -25.61
C VAL A 440 9.15 -11.55 -26.00
N ALA A 441 7.89 -11.15 -25.90
CA ALA A 441 6.75 -11.95 -26.33
C ALA A 441 5.75 -11.13 -27.14
N LEU A 442 5.02 -11.76 -28.04
CA LEU A 442 3.90 -11.13 -28.73
C LEU A 442 2.70 -11.01 -27.79
N ASP A 443 1.90 -9.97 -28.01
CA ASP A 443 0.58 -9.83 -27.38
C ASP A 443 -0.43 -10.81 -28.01
N LYS A 444 -1.30 -11.42 -27.20
CA LYS A 444 -2.41 -12.30 -27.65
C LYS A 444 -3.44 -11.57 -28.49
N GLY A 445 -3.68 -10.29 -28.17
CA GLY A 445 -4.52 -9.41 -28.97
C GLY A 445 -3.68 -8.29 -29.54
N PRO A 446 -2.76 -8.52 -30.48
CA PRO A 446 -1.81 -7.50 -30.86
C PRO A 446 -2.46 -6.40 -31.69
N ILE A 447 -1.92 -5.17 -31.65
CA ILE A 447 -2.35 -4.07 -32.52
C ILE A 447 -1.85 -4.30 -33.97
N SER A 448 -0.64 -4.88 -34.10
CA SER A 448 -0.01 -5.22 -35.37
C SER A 448 0.87 -6.46 -35.20
N GLY A 449 1.39 -7.04 -36.28
CA GLY A 449 2.35 -8.16 -36.20
C GLY A 449 3.69 -7.82 -35.51
N ARG A 450 3.91 -6.53 -35.18
CA ARG A 450 5.09 -6.01 -34.48
C ARG A 450 4.71 -5.32 -33.17
N HIS A 451 3.60 -5.75 -32.56
CA HIS A 451 3.23 -5.39 -31.19
C HIS A 451 3.77 -6.46 -30.24
N VAL A 452 4.77 -6.09 -29.45
CA VAL A 452 5.44 -6.97 -28.50
C VAL A 452 5.44 -6.39 -27.09
N LEU A 453 5.63 -7.28 -26.13
CA LEU A 453 5.81 -6.99 -24.73
C LEU A 453 7.25 -7.35 -24.38
N VAL A 454 7.94 -6.45 -23.69
CA VAL A 454 9.24 -6.72 -23.04
C VAL A 454 8.98 -6.84 -21.54
N LEU A 455 9.30 -7.99 -20.96
CA LEU A 455 8.95 -8.34 -19.58
C LEU A 455 10.15 -8.95 -18.85
N PRO A 456 10.25 -8.78 -17.52
CA PRO A 456 11.15 -9.61 -16.71
C PRO A 456 10.65 -11.06 -16.64
N ILE A 457 11.56 -12.01 -16.47
CA ILE A 457 11.26 -13.43 -16.25
C ILE A 457 10.52 -13.61 -14.92
N GLU A 458 11.00 -12.94 -13.87
CA GLU A 458 10.43 -12.96 -12.53
C GLU A 458 9.38 -11.86 -12.32
N HIS A 459 8.59 -11.98 -11.24
CA HIS A 459 7.51 -11.05 -10.97
C HIS A 459 8.02 -9.72 -10.38
N PHE A 460 8.10 -8.70 -11.22
CA PHE A 460 8.33 -7.32 -10.78
C PHE A 460 7.18 -6.42 -11.21
N PRO A 461 6.79 -5.42 -10.39
CA PRO A 461 5.62 -4.60 -10.67
C PRO A 461 5.81 -3.53 -11.75
N SER A 462 7.04 -3.08 -11.96
CA SER A 462 7.40 -2.02 -12.91
C SER A 462 8.90 -2.02 -13.18
N THR A 463 9.32 -1.29 -14.22
CA THR A 463 10.73 -1.09 -14.56
C THR A 463 11.51 -0.40 -13.43
N LEU A 464 10.84 0.44 -12.64
CA LEU A 464 11.45 1.09 -11.48
C LEU A 464 11.77 0.11 -10.35
N ALA A 465 11.07 -1.03 -10.27
CA ALA A 465 11.24 -2.05 -9.24
C ALA A 465 12.23 -3.17 -9.61
N LEU A 466 12.76 -3.17 -10.84
CA LEU A 466 13.68 -4.20 -11.32
C LEU A 466 15.07 -4.13 -10.66
N PRO A 467 15.80 -5.25 -10.55
CA PRO A 467 17.25 -5.21 -10.35
C PRO A 467 17.95 -4.44 -11.48
N PRO A 468 19.11 -3.80 -11.24
CA PRO A 468 19.85 -3.08 -12.27
C PRO A 468 20.18 -3.93 -13.51
N SER A 469 20.51 -5.20 -13.33
CA SER A 469 20.78 -6.15 -14.43
C SER A 469 19.56 -6.39 -15.32
N ALA A 470 18.42 -6.71 -14.72
CA ALA A 470 17.16 -6.93 -15.42
C ALA A 470 16.69 -5.66 -16.16
N PHE A 471 16.83 -4.50 -15.53
CA PHE A 471 16.51 -3.22 -16.18
C PHE A 471 17.42 -2.95 -17.39
N ALA A 472 18.73 -3.17 -17.25
CA ALA A 472 19.68 -2.99 -18.34
C ALA A 472 19.40 -3.94 -19.52
N GLU A 473 18.96 -5.17 -19.26
CA GLU A 473 18.57 -6.10 -20.32
C GLU A 473 17.28 -5.67 -21.05
N ILE A 474 16.27 -5.16 -20.33
CA ILE A 474 15.08 -4.59 -20.96
C ILE A 474 15.45 -3.41 -21.87
N GLU A 475 16.33 -2.51 -21.44
CA GLU A 475 16.80 -1.39 -22.26
C GLU A 475 17.55 -1.89 -23.52
N ARG A 476 18.35 -2.96 -23.41
CA ARG A 476 19.00 -3.60 -24.57
C ARG A 476 17.95 -4.15 -25.56
N TYR A 477 16.90 -4.81 -25.08
CA TYR A 477 15.81 -5.28 -25.94
C TYR A 477 15.07 -4.12 -26.62
N LEU A 478 14.78 -3.02 -25.90
CA LEU A 478 14.14 -1.84 -26.48
C LEU A 478 15.02 -1.19 -27.56
N ALA A 479 16.33 -1.13 -27.35
CA ALA A 479 17.27 -0.64 -28.36
C ALA A 479 17.33 -1.56 -29.59
N ALA A 480 17.34 -2.87 -29.40
CA ALA A 480 17.28 -3.86 -30.47
C ALA A 480 15.97 -3.75 -31.29
N LEU A 481 14.82 -3.62 -30.61
CA LEU A 481 13.53 -3.42 -31.26
C LEU A 481 13.50 -2.12 -32.06
N ARG A 482 14.07 -1.04 -31.51
CA ARG A 482 14.21 0.23 -32.24
C ARG A 482 15.00 0.07 -33.52
N ALA A 483 16.14 -0.62 -33.47
CA ALA A 483 16.96 -0.90 -34.65
C ALA A 483 16.22 -1.78 -35.68
N CYS A 484 15.54 -2.82 -35.20
CA CYS A 484 14.74 -3.73 -36.02
C CYS A 484 13.63 -2.98 -36.78
N PHE A 485 12.84 -2.15 -36.09
CA PHE A 485 11.77 -1.38 -36.71
C PHE A 485 12.30 -0.29 -37.64
N ALA A 486 13.42 0.36 -37.29
CA ALA A 486 14.07 1.33 -38.15
C ALA A 486 14.56 0.71 -39.47
N ALA A 487 15.05 -0.53 -39.46
CA ALA A 487 15.46 -1.26 -40.67
C ALA A 487 14.28 -1.51 -41.64
N GLN A 488 13.04 -1.42 -41.18
CA GLN A 488 11.83 -1.52 -42.00
C GLN A 488 11.20 -0.16 -42.34
N GLY A 489 11.88 0.94 -42.02
CA GLY A 489 11.33 2.28 -42.23
C GLY A 489 10.23 2.66 -41.23
N GLU A 490 10.08 1.92 -40.14
CA GLU A 490 9.16 2.22 -39.04
C GLU A 490 9.91 2.86 -37.86
N ARG A 491 9.18 3.24 -36.82
CA ARG A 491 9.75 3.77 -35.57
C ARG A 491 9.15 3.08 -34.36
N LEU A 492 9.92 3.02 -33.27
CA LEU A 492 9.46 2.46 -32.02
C LEU A 492 8.60 3.48 -31.27
N PHE A 493 7.38 3.09 -30.90
CA PHE A 493 6.63 3.70 -29.82
C PHE A 493 6.53 2.67 -28.69
N ALA A 494 6.85 3.08 -27.46
CA ALA A 494 6.74 2.19 -26.32
C ALA A 494 6.03 2.87 -25.15
N PHE A 495 5.37 2.09 -24.30
CA PHE A 495 4.78 2.61 -23.07
C PHE A 495 4.77 1.57 -21.96
N GLU A 496 4.85 2.06 -20.74
CA GLU A 496 4.65 1.31 -19.51
C GLU A 496 3.55 1.99 -18.72
N ARG A 497 2.68 1.18 -18.11
CA ARG A 497 1.75 1.65 -17.10
C ARG A 497 1.89 0.81 -15.85
N TYR A 498 2.25 1.46 -14.76
CA TYR A 498 2.29 0.85 -13.45
C TYR A 498 1.12 1.31 -12.58
N LEU A 499 0.28 0.35 -12.19
CA LEU A 499 -0.77 0.50 -11.18
C LEU A 499 -0.59 -0.54 -10.07
N VAL A 500 -0.93 -0.19 -8.83
CA VAL A 500 -0.87 -1.10 -7.68
C VAL A 500 -2.17 -1.91 -7.59
N PHE A 501 -2.18 -3.11 -8.17
CA PHE A 501 -3.32 -4.03 -8.04
C PHE A 501 -3.29 -4.78 -6.71
N ARG A 502 -4.33 -4.58 -5.89
CA ARG A 502 -4.39 -5.03 -4.49
C ARG A 502 -4.95 -6.45 -4.27
N LYS A 503 -5.34 -7.18 -5.32
CA LYS A 503 -6.06 -8.46 -5.19
C LYS A 503 -5.46 -9.66 -5.94
N SER A 504 -4.36 -9.51 -6.68
CA SER A 504 -3.86 -10.56 -7.58
C SER A 504 -2.33 -10.57 -7.72
N GLY A 505 -1.61 -10.36 -6.62
CA GLY A 505 -0.14 -10.35 -6.62
C GLY A 505 0.52 -9.18 -7.37
N GLY A 506 -0.23 -8.20 -7.85
CA GLY A 506 0.32 -7.02 -8.54
C GLY A 506 0.30 -7.15 -10.07
N ASN A 507 0.70 -6.07 -10.76
CA ASN A 507 0.99 -6.16 -12.19
C ASN A 507 2.29 -6.91 -12.40
N HIS A 508 2.38 -7.76 -13.41
CA HIS A 508 3.68 -8.12 -13.96
C HIS A 508 4.14 -6.98 -14.87
N CYS A 509 5.36 -6.50 -14.69
CA CYS A 509 5.97 -5.42 -15.45
C CYS A 509 5.87 -5.72 -16.94
N GLN A 510 5.28 -4.80 -17.70
CA GLN A 510 5.04 -4.94 -19.13
C GLN A 510 5.38 -3.62 -19.82
N VAL A 511 6.49 -3.60 -20.54
CA VAL A 511 6.77 -2.51 -21.49
C VAL A 511 6.17 -2.93 -22.83
N ASN A 512 5.10 -2.25 -23.24
CA ASN A 512 4.47 -2.48 -24.53
C ASN A 512 5.28 -1.73 -25.59
N ALA A 513 5.69 -2.41 -26.64
CA ALA A 513 6.50 -1.87 -27.72
C ALA A 513 5.82 -2.15 -29.07
N LEU A 514 5.69 -1.12 -29.90
CA LEU A 514 5.00 -1.18 -31.18
C LEU A 514 5.80 -0.46 -32.26
N ALA A 515 5.86 -1.09 -33.44
CA ALA A 515 6.29 -0.41 -34.65
C ALA A 515 5.18 0.50 -35.17
N VAL A 516 5.47 1.79 -35.34
CA VAL A 516 4.58 2.79 -35.94
C VAL A 516 5.16 3.30 -37.27
N PRO A 517 4.32 3.66 -38.26
CA PRO A 517 4.79 4.23 -39.51
C PRO A 517 5.60 5.52 -39.29
N ALA A 518 6.67 5.73 -40.06
CA ALA A 518 7.50 6.93 -39.93
C ALA A 518 6.70 8.24 -40.06
N ALA A 519 5.65 8.27 -40.89
CA ALA A 519 4.78 9.45 -41.02
C ALA A 519 4.00 9.77 -39.73
N ALA A 520 3.63 8.75 -38.94
CA ALA A 520 2.96 8.95 -37.65
C ALA A 520 3.93 9.35 -36.53
N ALA A 521 5.24 9.12 -36.73
CA ALA A 521 6.26 9.38 -35.72
C ALA A 521 6.44 10.86 -35.43
N GLU A 522 6.36 11.73 -36.45
CA GLU A 522 6.52 13.19 -36.30
C GLU A 522 5.41 13.81 -35.45
N GLY A 523 4.19 13.26 -35.52
CA GLY A 523 3.03 13.72 -34.75
C GLY A 523 2.75 12.92 -33.47
N ALA A 524 3.69 12.07 -33.03
CA ALA A 524 3.45 11.13 -31.94
C ALA A 524 3.24 11.83 -30.59
N ALA A 525 4.04 12.85 -30.28
CA ALA A 525 3.92 13.66 -29.07
C ALA A 525 2.54 14.33 -29.00
N ASP A 526 2.16 15.04 -30.05
CA ASP A 526 0.87 15.74 -30.15
C ASP A 526 -0.32 14.79 -30.04
N THR A 527 -0.23 13.61 -30.66
CA THR A 527 -1.28 12.59 -30.58
C THR A 527 -1.45 12.09 -29.15
N LEU A 528 -0.34 11.82 -28.45
CA LEU A 528 -0.36 11.39 -27.06
C LEU A 528 -0.89 12.50 -26.12
N LEU A 529 -0.48 13.75 -26.33
CA LEU A 529 -0.92 14.90 -25.54
C LEU A 529 -2.43 15.18 -25.72
N ARG A 530 -2.94 15.17 -26.96
CA ARG A 530 -4.38 15.32 -27.23
C ARG A 530 -5.20 14.18 -26.63
N ALA A 531 -4.70 12.95 -26.70
CA ALA A 531 -5.37 11.80 -26.10
C ALA A 531 -5.41 11.92 -24.57
N ALA A 532 -4.32 12.37 -23.93
CA ALA A 532 -4.26 12.60 -22.49
C ALA A 532 -5.27 13.67 -22.06
N GLU A 533 -5.31 14.79 -22.79
CA GLU A 533 -6.28 15.88 -22.55
C GLU A 533 -7.72 15.37 -22.65
N ALA A 534 -8.04 14.61 -23.71
CA ALA A 534 -9.36 14.00 -23.89
C ALA A 534 -9.72 12.99 -22.77
N ALA A 535 -8.71 12.33 -22.21
CA ALA A 535 -8.86 11.40 -21.09
C ALA A 535 -8.86 12.10 -19.71
N GLY A 536 -8.73 13.42 -19.67
CA GLY A 536 -8.83 14.23 -18.44
C GLY A 536 -7.56 14.28 -17.60
N PHE A 537 -6.38 14.10 -18.20
CA PHE A 537 -5.10 14.25 -17.50
C PHE A 537 -4.01 14.88 -18.37
N ALA A 538 -2.92 15.29 -17.74
CA ALA A 538 -1.78 15.88 -18.42
C ALA A 538 -0.57 14.95 -18.40
N LEU A 539 0.18 14.96 -19.51
CA LEU A 539 1.51 14.36 -19.60
C LEU A 539 2.55 15.48 -19.60
N MET A 540 3.70 15.22 -18.99
CA MET A 540 4.83 16.13 -18.99
C MET A 540 6.07 15.49 -19.62
N PRO A 541 6.91 16.27 -20.32
CA PRO A 541 8.23 15.81 -20.74
C PRO A 541 9.07 15.38 -19.54
N LEU A 542 9.71 14.22 -19.66
CA LEU A 542 10.74 13.82 -18.71
C LEU A 542 11.93 14.75 -18.84
N LYS A 543 12.27 15.47 -17.78
CA LYS A 543 13.45 16.35 -17.75
C LYS A 543 14.69 15.51 -17.45
N GLY A 544 15.71 15.62 -18.30
CA GLY A 544 16.97 14.89 -18.16
C GLY A 544 17.10 13.75 -19.17
N PRO A 545 18.01 12.79 -18.95
CA PRO A 545 18.19 11.64 -19.82
C PRO A 545 16.90 10.81 -19.94
N SER A 546 16.67 10.21 -21.10
CA SER A 546 15.50 9.36 -21.36
C SER A 546 15.79 7.86 -21.29
N GLU A 547 17.08 7.48 -21.34
CA GLU A 547 17.54 6.08 -21.50
C GLU A 547 18.51 5.67 -20.39
N GLY A 548 18.65 4.35 -20.21
CA GLY A 548 19.57 3.76 -19.26
C GLY A 548 19.29 4.14 -17.81
N GLU A 549 20.25 3.87 -16.92
CA GLU A 549 20.07 4.09 -15.48
C GLU A 549 19.82 5.57 -15.14
N ALA A 550 20.44 6.50 -15.89
CA ALA A 550 20.19 7.92 -15.71
C ALA A 550 18.76 8.33 -16.09
N GLY A 551 18.18 7.73 -17.15
CA GLY A 551 16.78 7.92 -17.51
C GLY A 551 15.82 7.27 -16.50
N ARG A 552 16.22 6.14 -15.92
CA ARG A 552 15.51 5.48 -14.82
C ARG A 552 15.46 6.37 -13.57
N ASP A 553 16.58 6.99 -13.21
CA ASP A 553 16.67 7.91 -12.08
C ASP A 553 15.88 9.19 -12.33
N ALA A 554 15.92 9.74 -13.55
CA ALA A 554 15.07 10.87 -13.93
C ALA A 554 13.58 10.53 -13.77
N LEU A 555 13.15 9.34 -14.23
CA LEU A 555 11.78 8.87 -14.05
C LEU A 555 11.43 8.74 -12.57
N ARG A 556 12.30 8.12 -11.77
CA ARG A 556 12.13 7.95 -10.32
C ARG A 556 12.02 9.30 -9.60
N ALA A 557 12.78 10.30 -10.01
CA ALA A 557 12.71 11.65 -9.44
C ALA A 557 11.34 12.32 -9.69
N VAL A 558 10.68 11.99 -10.80
CA VAL A 558 9.38 12.54 -11.17
C VAL A 558 8.22 11.79 -10.52
N VAL A 559 8.27 10.45 -10.49
CA VAL A 559 7.13 9.62 -10.05
C VAL A 559 7.26 9.09 -8.62
N GLY A 560 8.45 9.20 -8.01
CA GLY A 560 8.75 8.64 -6.70
C GLY A 560 8.54 7.12 -6.67
N SER A 561 7.87 6.64 -5.62
CA SER A 561 7.42 5.24 -5.49
C SER A 561 5.96 5.04 -5.92
N GLY A 562 5.38 6.01 -6.63
CA GLY A 562 3.97 6.06 -6.99
C GLY A 562 3.59 5.23 -8.22
N GLU A 563 2.29 5.21 -8.52
CA GLU A 563 1.78 4.70 -9.79
C GLU A 563 2.16 5.68 -10.92
N PHE A 564 2.35 5.20 -12.14
CA PHE A 564 2.73 6.07 -13.26
C PHE A 564 2.34 5.51 -14.63
N PHE A 565 2.24 6.42 -15.59
CA PHE A 565 2.27 6.13 -17.00
C PHE A 565 3.51 6.79 -17.61
N ALA A 566 4.26 6.05 -18.42
CA ALA A 566 5.40 6.58 -19.14
C ALA A 566 5.40 6.06 -20.58
N ALA A 567 5.53 6.96 -21.55
CA ALA A 567 5.66 6.63 -22.95
C ALA A 567 7.02 7.08 -23.48
N THR A 568 7.68 6.21 -24.24
CA THR A 568 8.86 6.52 -25.04
C THR A 568 8.42 6.78 -26.48
N LEU A 569 8.68 7.99 -26.94
CA LEU A 569 8.31 8.47 -28.25
C LEU A 569 9.31 8.00 -29.33
N PRO A 570 8.92 8.04 -30.61
CA PRO A 570 9.78 7.69 -31.75
C PRO A 570 11.11 8.43 -31.85
N ASP A 571 11.19 9.64 -31.30
CA ASP A 571 12.41 10.46 -31.24
C ASP A 571 13.30 10.12 -30.03
N GLY A 572 12.90 9.15 -29.20
CA GLY A 572 13.59 8.75 -27.97
C GLY A 572 13.26 9.61 -26.74
N SER A 573 12.47 10.67 -26.89
CA SER A 573 12.00 11.46 -25.75
C SER A 573 10.92 10.71 -24.96
N ARG A 574 10.66 11.13 -23.72
CA ARG A 574 9.66 10.49 -22.86
C ARG A 574 8.64 11.48 -22.36
N LEU A 575 7.38 11.06 -22.39
CA LEU A 575 6.25 11.74 -21.75
C LEU A 575 5.78 10.89 -20.57
N VAL A 576 5.61 11.54 -19.41
CA VAL A 576 5.37 10.87 -18.13
C VAL A 576 4.21 11.53 -17.40
N GLN A 577 3.44 10.71 -16.69
CA GLN A 577 2.45 11.13 -15.73
C GLN A 577 2.60 10.30 -14.44
N PRO A 578 2.98 10.92 -13.31
CA PRO A 578 2.71 10.37 -11.98
C PRO A 578 1.20 10.26 -11.81
N ILE A 579 0.72 9.07 -11.47
CA ILE A 579 -0.68 8.80 -11.22
C ILE A 579 -0.90 8.90 -9.71
N PRO A 580 -1.60 9.94 -9.21
CA PRO A 580 -1.81 10.09 -7.78
C PRO A 580 -2.64 8.94 -7.23
N ARG A 581 -2.31 8.51 -6.02
CA ARG A 581 -2.98 7.37 -5.38
C ARG A 581 -4.49 7.59 -5.31
N GLY A 582 -5.26 6.67 -5.90
CA GLY A 582 -6.73 6.72 -5.89
C GLY A 582 -7.34 7.49 -7.07
N VAL A 583 -6.53 8.10 -7.93
CA VAL A 583 -6.97 8.66 -9.21
C VAL A 583 -7.12 7.53 -10.21
N ARG A 584 -8.26 7.49 -10.92
CA ARG A 584 -8.44 6.52 -12.01
C ARG A 584 -7.60 6.94 -13.20
N HIS A 585 -6.83 6.01 -13.74
CA HIS A 585 -6.16 6.15 -15.02
C HIS A 585 -6.77 5.14 -16.01
N PRO A 586 -7.09 5.52 -17.26
CA PRO A 586 -7.67 4.58 -18.22
C PRO A 586 -6.72 3.40 -18.47
N LEU A 587 -7.25 2.17 -18.36
CA LEU A 587 -6.46 0.94 -18.49
C LEU A 587 -5.95 0.70 -19.91
N ASN A 588 -6.63 1.25 -20.92
CA ASN A 588 -6.27 1.06 -22.32
C ASN A 588 -5.58 2.28 -22.93
N PHE A 589 -5.30 3.34 -22.17
CA PHE A 589 -4.80 4.62 -22.70
C PHE A 589 -3.60 4.46 -23.66
N GLY A 590 -2.52 3.81 -23.20
CA GLY A 590 -1.33 3.61 -24.02
C GLY A 590 -1.63 2.78 -25.28
N ARG A 591 -2.54 1.82 -25.18
CA ARG A 591 -2.97 0.97 -26.29
C ARG A 591 -3.82 1.74 -27.31
N GLU A 592 -4.74 2.57 -26.84
CA GLU A 592 -5.58 3.45 -27.67
C GLU A 592 -4.70 4.39 -28.50
N VAL A 593 -3.68 4.98 -27.87
CA VAL A 593 -2.73 5.86 -28.56
C VAL A 593 -1.87 5.07 -29.54
N ALA A 594 -1.35 3.92 -29.13
CA ALA A 594 -0.56 3.05 -30.01
C ALA A 594 -1.35 2.60 -31.25
N ALA A 595 -2.64 2.27 -31.07
CA ALA A 595 -3.54 1.90 -32.17
C ALA A 595 -3.83 3.09 -33.11
N ALA A 596 -4.00 4.30 -32.55
CA ALA A 596 -4.15 5.51 -33.34
C ALA A 596 -2.88 5.81 -34.17
N LEU A 597 -1.69 5.71 -33.57
CA LEU A 597 -0.42 5.92 -34.27
C LEU A 597 -0.16 4.87 -35.36
N ALA A 598 -0.63 3.64 -35.16
CA ALA A 598 -0.57 2.58 -36.17
C ALA A 598 -1.65 2.71 -37.27
N GLY A 599 -2.54 3.71 -37.19
CA GLY A 599 -3.61 3.91 -38.18
C GLY A 599 -4.73 2.89 -38.09
N VAL A 600 -4.88 2.20 -36.95
CA VAL A 600 -5.85 1.12 -36.72
C VAL A 600 -6.61 1.30 -35.40
N PRO A 601 -7.32 2.43 -35.19
CA PRO A 601 -7.93 2.77 -33.90
C PRO A 601 -8.94 1.70 -33.39
N ASP A 602 -9.61 0.98 -34.29
CA ASP A 602 -10.54 -0.11 -33.93
C ASP A 602 -9.86 -1.28 -33.20
N ARG A 603 -8.54 -1.42 -33.34
CA ARG A 603 -7.72 -2.43 -32.65
C ARG A 603 -7.31 -2.03 -31.23
N ALA A 604 -7.72 -0.85 -30.76
CA ALA A 604 -7.60 -0.45 -29.37
C ALA A 604 -8.34 -1.43 -28.44
N ASP A 605 -9.50 -1.95 -28.87
CA ASP A 605 -10.18 -3.05 -28.17
C ASP A 605 -9.49 -4.39 -28.48
N TRP A 606 -8.67 -4.85 -27.54
CA TRP A 606 -7.90 -6.09 -27.67
C TRP A 606 -8.80 -7.32 -27.92
N LYS A 607 -10.07 -7.30 -27.49
CA LYS A 607 -11.03 -8.41 -27.73
C LYS A 607 -11.30 -8.63 -29.21
N ARG A 608 -11.21 -7.57 -30.01
CA ARG A 608 -11.38 -7.62 -31.48
C ARG A 608 -10.13 -8.12 -32.21
N CYS A 609 -9.03 -8.32 -31.47
CA CYS A 609 -7.73 -8.69 -32.03
C CYS A 609 -7.35 -10.15 -31.75
N GLN A 610 -8.24 -10.95 -31.15
CA GLN A 610 -7.96 -12.36 -30.85
C GLN A 610 -7.89 -13.20 -32.12
N GLY A 611 -6.98 -14.18 -32.14
CA GLY A 611 -6.84 -15.16 -33.21
C GLY A 611 -6.82 -16.59 -32.66
N SER A 612 -6.77 -17.56 -33.56
CA SER A 612 -6.53 -18.97 -33.25
C SER A 612 -5.07 -19.21 -32.84
N GLU A 613 -4.80 -20.33 -32.14
CA GLU A 613 -3.43 -20.73 -31.76
C GLU A 613 -2.50 -20.87 -32.97
N ALA A 614 -3.03 -21.30 -34.12
CA ALA A 614 -2.25 -21.41 -35.35
C ALA A 614 -1.84 -20.02 -35.89
N GLU A 615 -2.75 -19.05 -35.90
CA GLU A 615 -2.46 -17.67 -36.29
C GLU A 615 -1.52 -16.97 -35.29
N GLU A 616 -1.59 -17.33 -34.01
CA GLU A 616 -0.65 -16.88 -32.98
C GLU A 616 0.77 -17.43 -33.20
N ALA A 617 0.89 -18.72 -33.49
CA ALA A 617 2.17 -19.36 -33.78
C ALA A 617 2.81 -18.79 -35.06
N GLU A 618 2.04 -18.68 -36.15
CA GLU A 618 2.53 -18.14 -37.42
C GLU A 618 3.06 -16.70 -37.27
N ARG A 619 2.32 -15.83 -36.57
CA ARG A 619 2.80 -14.47 -36.28
C ARG A 619 4.06 -14.46 -35.44
N THR A 620 4.13 -15.33 -34.43
CA THR A 620 5.29 -15.41 -33.54
C THR A 620 6.53 -15.83 -34.33
N ASP A 621 6.40 -16.83 -35.20
CA ASP A 621 7.50 -17.29 -36.06
C ASP A 621 7.92 -16.23 -37.09
N ALA A 622 6.95 -15.51 -37.68
CA ALA A 622 7.22 -14.40 -38.56
C ALA A 622 8.00 -13.28 -37.85
N PHE A 623 7.59 -12.92 -36.63
CA PHE A 623 8.30 -11.93 -35.83
C PHE A 623 9.69 -12.42 -35.40
N LYS A 624 9.84 -13.69 -35.00
CA LYS A 624 11.15 -14.28 -34.68
C LYS A 624 12.12 -14.17 -35.85
N ALA A 625 11.69 -14.58 -37.04
CA ALA A 625 12.51 -14.49 -38.25
C ALA A 625 12.92 -13.03 -38.54
N HIS A 626 12.00 -12.09 -38.30
CA HIS A 626 12.22 -10.68 -38.51
C HIS A 626 13.16 -10.03 -37.48
N PHE A 627 12.99 -10.36 -36.19
CA PHE A 627 13.75 -9.81 -35.09
C PHE A 627 15.13 -10.44 -34.95
N LYS A 628 15.30 -11.68 -35.44
CA LYS A 628 16.53 -12.46 -35.35
C LYS A 628 17.80 -11.63 -35.57
N PRO A 629 17.99 -10.87 -36.66
CA PRO A 629 19.24 -10.12 -36.91
C PRO A 629 19.59 -9.04 -35.88
N HIS A 630 18.63 -8.65 -35.04
CA HIS A 630 18.78 -7.61 -34.02
C HIS A 630 18.67 -8.16 -32.59
N ASP A 631 18.36 -9.44 -32.44
CA ASP A 631 18.15 -10.08 -31.14
C ASP A 631 19.44 -10.04 -30.31
N ILE A 632 19.33 -9.65 -29.03
CA ILE A 632 20.49 -9.45 -28.15
C ILE A 632 21.06 -10.77 -27.63
N MET A 633 20.38 -11.88 -27.91
CA MET A 633 20.75 -13.24 -27.49
C MET A 633 21.45 -14.04 -28.59
N GLN A 634 21.93 -13.37 -29.64
CA GLN A 634 22.74 -13.97 -30.70
C GLN A 634 24.22 -14.13 -30.35
#